data_AF-A0A2N0MIN9-F1
#
_entry.id   AF-A0A2N0MIN9-F1
#
_cell.length_a   1.000
_cell.length_b   1.000
_cell.length_c   1.000
_cell.angle_alpha   90.00
_cell.angle_beta   90.00
_cell.angle_gamma   90.00
#
_symmetry.space_group_name_H-M   'P 1'
#
loop_
_entity.id
_entity.type
_entity.pdbx_description
1 polymer ?
#
loop_
_entity_poly.entity_id
_entity_poly.type
_entity_poly.pdbx_seq_one_letter_code
_entity_poly.pdbx_strand_id
1 'polypeptide(L)'
;MGFDNEPMARLAEQRLREQGIPCLTRSLRGGPGLWGSSFNLPHEILVFETDEMKARDLLELPPLEIAERQRGETGAAQQGLDRRLLITGVVIAFVVVALILQI
;
A
#
# COMPACT_ATOMS: atom_id res chain seq x y z
N MET A 1 0.61 -9.77 4.00
CA MET A 1 -0.78 -9.31 3.78
C MET A 1 -0.88 -7.85 4.21
N GLY A 2 -1.55 -6.97 3.45
CA GLY A 2 -1.60 -5.52 3.74
C GLY A 2 -2.93 -5.09 4.36
N PHE A 3 -2.87 -4.13 5.28
CA PHE A 3 -3.98 -3.50 5.99
C PHE A 3 -3.84 -1.98 5.91
N ASP A 4 -4.95 -1.26 5.86
CA ASP A 4 -4.93 0.20 5.67
C ASP A 4 -4.47 0.98 6.91
N ASN A 5 -4.57 0.36 8.09
CA ASN A 5 -4.24 1.00 9.36
C ASN A 5 -3.70 -0.02 10.39
N GLU A 6 -3.00 0.51 11.39
CA GLU A 6 -2.42 -0.27 12.48
C GLU A 6 -3.45 -1.05 13.32
N PRO A 7 -4.62 -0.50 13.71
CA PRO A 7 -5.56 -1.25 14.53
C PRO A 7 -6.14 -2.47 13.81
N MET A 8 -6.38 -2.41 12.50
CA MET A 8 -6.77 -3.60 11.74
C MET A 8 -5.66 -4.63 11.65
N ALA A 9 -4.42 -4.19 11.41
CA ALA A 9 -3.29 -5.11 11.41
C ALA A 9 -3.12 -5.80 12.78
N ARG A 10 -3.28 -5.08 13.89
CA ARG A 10 -3.22 -5.67 15.24
C ARG A 10 -4.38 -6.62 15.53
N LEU A 11 -5.59 -6.32 15.08
CA LEU A 11 -6.72 -7.21 15.25
C LEU A 11 -6.48 -8.54 14.51
N ALA A 12 -6.00 -8.47 13.28
CA ALA A 12 -5.63 -9.65 12.51
C ALA A 12 -4.48 -10.42 13.16
N GLU A 13 -3.47 -9.74 13.70
CA GLU A 13 -2.40 -10.36 14.49
C GLU A 13 -2.95 -11.12 15.70
N GLN A 14 -3.87 -10.52 16.46
CA GLN A 14 -4.51 -11.19 17.60
C GLN A 14 -5.24 -12.47 17.16
N ARG A 15 -6.02 -12.41 16.08
CA ARG A 15 -6.73 -13.58 15.54
C ARG A 15 -5.78 -14.71 15.14
N LEU A 16 -4.67 -14.36 14.48
CA LEU A 16 -3.64 -15.33 14.11
C LEU A 16 -2.98 -15.96 15.34
N ARG A 17 -2.67 -15.16 16.35
CA ARG A 17 -2.06 -15.63 17.62
C ARG A 17 -3.00 -16.52 18.42
N GLU A 18 -4.30 -16.24 18.44
CA GLU A 18 -5.31 -17.11 19.06
C GLU A 18 -5.34 -18.51 18.44
N GLN A 19 -5.04 -18.61 17.14
CA GLN A 19 -4.95 -19.88 16.41
C GLN A 19 -3.55 -20.51 16.42
N GLY A 20 -2.61 -19.93 17.17
CA GLY A 20 -1.24 -20.40 17.28
C GLY A 20 -0.37 -20.13 16.06
N ILE A 21 -0.77 -19.20 15.18
CA ILE A 21 -0.02 -18.86 13.96
C ILE A 21 0.98 -17.74 14.29
N PRO A 22 2.30 -17.98 14.19
CA PRO A 22 3.31 -16.96 14.40
C PRO A 22 3.27 -15.91 13.28
N CYS A 23 3.17 -14.63 13.67
CA CYS A 23 3.05 -13.51 12.75
C CYS A 23 3.81 -12.28 13.24
N LEU A 24 4.17 -11.39 12.31
CA LEU A 24 4.86 -10.13 12.59
C LEU A 24 4.17 -8.97 11.87
N THR A 25 3.81 -7.93 12.61
CA THR A 25 3.22 -6.71 12.06
C THR A 25 4.32 -5.67 11.78
N ARG A 26 4.32 -5.08 10.58
CA ARG A 26 5.28 -4.06 10.14
C ARG A 26 4.57 -2.88 9.49
N SER A 27 5.01 -1.66 9.79
CA SER A 27 4.55 -0.46 9.09
C SER A 27 5.22 -0.33 7.71
N LEU A 28 4.44 -0.12 6.66
CA LEU A 28 4.96 0.01 5.28
C LEU A 28 5.52 1.40 4.99
N ARG A 29 5.04 2.43 5.71
CA ARG A 29 5.43 3.82 5.54
C ARG A 29 5.46 4.50 6.90
N GLY A 30 6.65 4.86 7.39
CA GLY A 30 6.83 5.60 8.63
C GLY A 30 8.12 6.40 8.55
N GLY A 31 8.02 7.66 8.16
CA GLY A 31 9.15 8.58 8.09
C GLY A 31 9.35 9.36 9.40
N PRO A 32 10.52 9.98 9.60
CA PRO A 32 10.74 10.88 10.73
C PRO A 32 9.73 12.04 10.67
N GLY A 33 8.86 12.17 11.67
CA GLY A 33 7.83 13.21 11.75
C GLY A 33 6.38 12.72 11.72
N LEU A 34 6.15 11.42 11.46
CA LEU A 34 4.81 10.82 11.39
C LEU A 34 4.37 10.13 12.70
N TRP A 35 4.95 10.53 13.84
CA TRP A 35 4.77 9.87 15.15
C TRP A 35 3.33 9.92 15.72
N GLY A 36 2.42 10.70 15.11
CA GLY A 36 1.01 10.76 15.49
C GLY A 36 0.02 10.23 14.43
N SER A 37 0.45 10.08 13.17
CA SER A 37 -0.38 9.57 12.07
C SER A 37 0.10 8.23 11.53
N SER A 38 1.16 7.67 12.12
CA SER A 38 1.68 6.33 11.85
C SER A 38 0.58 5.26 11.90
N PHE A 39 -0.39 5.43 12.79
CA PHE A 39 -1.51 4.50 12.96
C PHE A 39 -2.45 4.41 11.75
N ASN A 40 -2.55 5.47 10.94
CA ASN A 40 -3.35 5.50 9.71
C ASN A 40 -2.56 5.11 8.46
N LEU A 41 -1.29 4.75 8.61
CA LEU A 41 -0.48 4.32 7.49
C LEU A 41 -0.74 2.83 7.23
N PRO A 42 -0.55 2.39 5.97
CA PRO A 42 -0.66 0.98 5.64
C PRO A 42 0.32 0.13 6.44
N HIS A 43 -0.17 -0.97 6.99
CA HIS A 43 0.61 -1.96 7.73
C HIS A 43 0.56 -3.30 7.00
N GLU A 44 1.62 -4.08 7.13
CA GLU A 44 1.65 -5.46 6.65
C GLU A 44 1.79 -6.44 7.80
N ILE A 45 1.18 -7.61 7.63
CA ILE A 45 1.41 -8.78 8.47
C ILE A 45 2.18 -9.81 7.65
N LEU A 46 3.29 -10.24 8.23
CA LEU A 46 4.17 -11.29 7.72
C LEU A 46 3.87 -12.57 8.49
N VAL A 47 3.64 -13.66 7.76
CA VAL A 47 3.39 -15.01 8.29
C VAL A 47 4.36 -15.93 7.55
N PHE A 48 4.71 -17.08 8.15
CA PHE A 48 5.47 -18.09 7.43
C PHE A 48 4.68 -18.62 6.23
N GLU A 49 5.39 -18.91 5.14
CA GLU A 49 4.81 -19.47 3.90
C GLU A 49 4.01 -20.74 4.17
N THR A 50 4.47 -21.59 5.10
CA THR A 50 3.80 -22.83 5.51
C THR A 50 2.41 -22.58 6.11
N ASP A 51 2.23 -21.46 6.81
CA ASP A 51 0.99 -21.09 7.50
C ASP A 51 0.17 -20.06 6.71
N GLU A 52 0.66 -19.62 5.56
CA GLU A 52 0.09 -18.52 4.80
C GLU A 52 -1.34 -18.83 4.34
N MET A 53 -1.58 -20.02 3.82
CA MET A 53 -2.92 -20.43 3.36
C MET A 53 -3.91 -20.44 4.53
N LYS A 54 -3.50 -20.97 5.68
CA LYS A 54 -4.32 -21.04 6.90
C LYS A 54 -4.60 -19.66 7.49
N ALA A 55 -3.60 -18.78 7.46
CA ALA A 55 -3.73 -17.40 7.92
C ALA A 55 -4.68 -16.59 7.03
N ARG A 56 -4.65 -16.80 5.71
CA ARG A 56 -5.55 -16.12 4.76
C ARG A 56 -6.98 -16.60 4.88
N ASP A 57 -7.17 -17.90 5.06
CA ASP A 57 -8.49 -18.50 5.31
C ASP A 57 -9.10 -17.96 6.61
N LEU A 58 -8.31 -17.91 7.69
CA LEU A 58 -8.75 -17.37 8.98
C LEU A 58 -9.14 -15.88 8.91
N LEU A 59 -8.42 -15.10 8.10
CA LEU A 59 -8.64 -13.68 7.93
C LEU A 59 -9.63 -13.35 6.80
N GLU A 60 -10.24 -14.37 6.19
CA GLU A 60 -11.19 -14.23 5.07
C GLU A 60 -10.60 -13.43 3.88
N LEU A 61 -9.29 -13.54 3.66
CA LEU A 61 -8.58 -12.79 2.64
C LEU A 61 -8.55 -13.53 1.29
N PRO A 62 -8.82 -12.84 0.16
CA PRO A 62 -8.84 -13.45 -1.16
C PRO A 62 -7.47 -14.03 -1.52
N PRO A 63 -7.32 -15.19 -2.18
CA PRO A 63 -6.05 -15.87 -2.53
C PRO A 63 -4.90 -14.96 -2.98
N LEU A 64 -3.64 -15.33 -2.70
CA LEU A 64 -2.47 -14.46 -2.93
C LEU A 64 -2.39 -13.99 -4.39
N GLU A 65 -2.67 -14.90 -5.32
CA GLU A 65 -2.72 -14.63 -6.75
C GLU A 65 -3.73 -13.53 -7.14
N ILE A 66 -4.86 -13.45 -6.44
CA ILE A 66 -5.91 -12.44 -6.70
C ILE A 66 -5.50 -11.10 -6.09
N ALA A 67 -4.93 -11.13 -4.88
CA ALA A 67 -4.42 -9.93 -4.22
C ALA A 67 -3.25 -9.28 -4.99
N GLU A 68 -2.35 -10.09 -5.55
CA GLU A 68 -1.23 -9.61 -6.36
C GLU A 68 -1.69 -9.00 -7.69
N ARG A 69 -2.69 -9.61 -8.36
CA ARG A 69 -3.29 -9.03 -9.57
C ARG A 69 -3.94 -7.68 -9.29
N GLN A 70 -4.75 -7.57 -8.24
CA GLN A 70 -5.39 -6.31 -7.85
C GLN A 70 -4.37 -5.23 -7.47
N ARG A 71 -3.29 -5.61 -6.78
CA ARG A 71 -2.20 -4.69 -6.46
C ARG A 71 -1.44 -4.23 -7.69
N GLY A 72 -1.21 -5.14 -8.65
CA GLY A 72 -0.62 -4.82 -9.96
C GLY A 72 -1.48 -3.85 -10.77
N GLU A 73 -2.80 -4.06 -10.78
CA GLU A 73 -3.77 -3.18 -11.44
C GLU A 73 -3.81 -1.79 -10.81
N THR A 74 -3.82 -1.71 -9.47
CA THR A 74 -3.81 -0.43 -8.74
C THR A 74 -2.49 0.31 -8.95
N GLY A 75 -1.35 -0.40 -8.91
CA GLY A 75 -0.03 0.16 -9.17
C GLY A 75 0.12 0.68 -10.60
N ALA A 76 -0.42 -0.05 -11.59
CA ALA A 76 -0.43 0.37 -12.98
C ALA A 76 -1.33 1.60 -13.21
N ALA A 77 -2.49 1.65 -12.56
CA ALA A 77 -3.39 2.81 -12.61
C ALA A 77 -2.74 4.07 -12.00
N GLN A 78 -2.04 3.91 -10.88
CA GLN A 78 -1.35 5.01 -10.20
C GLN A 78 -0.14 5.51 -11.00
N GLN A 79 0.66 4.62 -11.59
CA GLN A 79 1.72 5.00 -12.53
C GLN A 79 1.17 5.73 -13.77
N GLY A 80 0.01 5.31 -14.28
CA GLY A 80 -0.65 5.99 -15.38
C GLY A 80 -1.07 7.42 -15.05
N LEU A 81 -1.58 7.65 -13.83
CA LEU A 81 -1.97 8.96 -13.33
C LEU A 81 -0.75 9.87 -13.12
N ASP A 82 0.30 9.38 -12.45
CA ASP A 82 1.54 10.12 -12.22
C ASP A 82 2.20 10.56 -13.54
N ARG A 83 2.21 9.68 -14.55
CA ARG A 83 2.76 10.00 -15.87
C ARG A 83 1.96 11.07 -16.59
N ARG A 84 0.62 11.05 -16.48
CA ARG A 84 -0.25 12.09 -17.07
C ARG A 84 -0.05 13.45 -16.40
N LEU A 85 0.07 13.49 -15.07
CA LEU A 85 0.37 14.70 -14.31
C LEU A 85 1.72 15.30 -14.70
N LEU A 86 2.76 14.47 -14.82
CA LEU A 86 4.09 14.89 -15.29
C LEU A 86 4.04 15.51 -16.69
N ILE A 87 3.40 14.84 -17.66
CA ILE A 87 3.29 15.35 -19.03
C ILE A 87 2.53 16.68 -19.05
N THR A 88 1.41 16.76 -18.33
CA THR A 88 0.59 17.97 -18.28
C THR A 88 1.38 19.14 -17.68
N GLY A 89 2.13 18.89 -16.60
CA GLY A 89 3.01 19.89 -16.00
C GLY A 89 4.10 20.41 -16.96
N VAL A 90 4.75 19.50 -17.71
CA VAL A 90 5.78 19.87 -18.70
C VAL A 90 5.19 20.70 -19.84
N VAL A 91 4.01 20.32 -20.36
CA VAL A 91 3.34 21.07 -21.43
C VAL A 91 2.97 22.48 -20.96
N ILE A 92 2.39 22.61 -19.77
CA ILE A 92 2.04 23.92 -19.20
C ILE A 92 3.31 24.77 -19.02
N ALA A 93 4.37 24.22 -18.44
CA ALA A 93 5.63 24.94 -18.26
C ALA A 93 6.22 25.41 -19.60
N PHE A 94 6.20 24.55 -20.63
CA PHE A 94 6.68 24.91 -21.96
C PHE A 94 5.86 26.03 -22.60
N VAL A 95 4.53 25.97 -22.51
CA VAL A 95 3.63 27.03 -23.03
C VAL A 95 3.89 28.36 -22.32
N VAL A 96 4.05 28.35 -21.00
CA VAL A 96 4.35 29.55 -20.22
C VAL A 96 5.70 30.15 -20.62
N VAL A 97 6.74 29.33 -20.77
CA VAL A 97 8.07 29.78 -21.20
C VAL A 97 8.02 30.35 -22.62
N ALA A 98 7.31 29.69 -23.54
CA ALA A 98 7.14 30.18 -24.91
C ALA A 98 6.38 31.51 -24.96
N LEU A 99 5.36 31.70 -24.12
CA LEU A 99 4.62 32.96 -24.02
C LEU A 99 5.51 34.10 -23.53
N ILE A 100 6.35 33.84 -22.52
CA ILE A 100 7.30 34.84 -21.99
C ILE A 100 8.34 35.23 -23.04
N LEU A 101 8.79 34.30 -23.87
CA LEU A 101 9.75 34.55 -24.95
C LEU A 101 9.17 35.31 -26.16
N GLN A 102 7.83 35.36 -26.30
CA GLN A 102 7.15 36.07 -27.38
C GLN A 102 6.73 37.50 -27.02
N ILE A 103 6.87 37.89 -25.75
CA ILE A 103 6.65 39.25 -25.23
C ILE A 103 7.97 40.01 -25.23
#